data_AF-A0A2D4MI80-F1
#
_entry.id   AF-A0A2D4MI80-F1
#
_cell.length_a   1.000
_cell.length_b   1.000
_cell.length_c   1.000
_cell.angle_alpha   90.00
_cell.angle_beta   90.00
_cell.angle_gamma   90.00
#
_symmetry.space_group_name_H-M   'P 1'
#
loop_
_entity.id
_entity.type
_entity.pdbx_description
1 polymer ?
#
loop_
_entity_poly.entity_id
_entity_poly.type
_entity_poly.pdbx_seq_one_letter_code
_entity_poly.pdbx_strand_id
1 'polypeptide(L)'
;FDSSESEKEVEREASHPDGKVEKVLKNGCHLIIFPNGTRKEVSCDGKTTTVTFFNGDVKQVLDDQRVIYYYADAKTTHTTYPTGLEVLHFSNGQIEKHF
;
A
#
# COMPACT_ATOMS: atom_id res chain seq x y z
N PHE A 1 -4.32 -4.96 16.80
CA PHE A 1 -4.88 -3.88 15.96
C PHE A 1 -4.19 -2.60 16.41
N ASP A 2 -3.02 -2.33 15.84
CA ASP A 2 -2.26 -1.13 16.18
C ASP A 2 -2.79 0.02 15.33
N SER A 3 -3.65 0.83 15.95
CA SER A 3 -4.24 2.03 15.37
C SER A 3 -3.32 3.24 15.60
N SER A 4 -2.06 3.15 15.19
CA SER A 4 -1.06 4.22 15.34
C SER A 4 -0.94 5.11 14.08
N GLU A 5 -2.05 5.32 13.37
CA GLU A 5 -2.12 6.26 12.23
C GLU A 5 -2.07 7.74 12.65
N SER A 6 -2.03 8.05 13.95
CA SER A 6 -1.95 9.40 14.48
C SER A 6 -0.62 9.61 15.20
N GLU A 7 0.16 10.60 14.73
CA GLU A 7 1.42 11.14 15.29
C GLU A 7 2.75 10.71 14.64
N LYS A 8 2.76 10.32 13.36
CA LYS A 8 4.00 10.51 12.58
C LYS A 8 4.16 12.00 12.30
N GLU A 9 5.02 12.68 13.06
CA GLU A 9 5.30 14.12 12.88
C GLU A 9 5.81 14.39 11.47
N VAL A 10 5.15 15.32 10.77
CA VAL A 10 5.54 15.76 9.42
C VAL A 10 6.76 16.67 9.54
N GLU A 11 7.84 16.33 8.83
CA GLU A 11 9.02 17.18 8.72
C GLU A 11 8.87 18.18 7.58
N ARG A 12 8.36 17.72 6.42
CA ARG A 12 8.15 18.56 5.23
C ARG A 12 6.85 18.17 4.54
N GLU A 13 6.16 19.17 3.99
CA GLU A 13 4.94 18.99 3.20
C GLU A 13 5.01 19.84 1.93
N ALA A 14 4.58 19.29 0.81
CA ALA A 14 4.47 19.95 -0.48
C ALA A 14 3.08 19.71 -1.08
N SER A 15 2.41 20.78 -1.51
CA SER A 15 1.15 20.71 -2.24
C SER A 15 1.39 21.02 -3.72
N HIS A 16 0.72 20.29 -4.60
CA HIS A 16 0.89 20.40 -6.06
C HIS A 16 -0.39 20.94 -6.73
N PRO A 17 -0.28 21.59 -7.91
CA PRO A 17 -1.44 22.15 -8.62
C PRO A 17 -2.48 21.11 -9.06
N ASP A 18 -2.10 19.85 -9.20
CA ASP A 18 -2.99 18.72 -9.48
C ASP A 18 -3.77 18.24 -8.24
N GLY A 19 -3.59 18.90 -7.08
CA GLY A 19 -4.23 18.60 -5.81
C GLY A 19 -3.54 17.48 -5.02
N LYS A 20 -2.43 16.93 -5.51
CA LYS A 20 -1.63 15.96 -4.75
C LYS A 20 -0.88 16.66 -3.61
N VAL A 21 -0.77 15.98 -2.48
CA VAL A 21 0.03 16.41 -1.33
C VAL A 21 1.09 15.37 -1.02
N GLU A 22 2.34 15.78 -0.91
CA GLU A 22 3.47 14.94 -0.49
C GLU A 22 3.92 15.34 0.92
N LYS A 23 4.17 14.36 1.78
CA LYS A 23 4.66 14.53 3.15
C LYS A 23 5.90 13.67 3.36
N VAL A 24 6.94 14.26 3.93
CA VAL A 24 8.10 13.54 4.48
C VAL A 24 7.95 13.56 5.99
N LEU A 25 7.99 12.38 6.58
CA LEU A 25 7.83 12.18 8.02
C LEU A 25 9.20 12.20 8.69
N LYS A 26 9.29 12.64 9.95
CA LYS A 26 10.57 12.73 10.68
C LYS A 26 11.34 11.42 10.78
N ASN A 27 10.65 10.28 10.66
CA ASN A 27 11.27 8.96 10.66
C ASN A 27 11.83 8.53 9.29
N GLY A 28 11.74 9.39 8.27
CA GLY A 28 12.21 9.13 6.90
C GLY A 28 11.18 8.44 5.99
N CYS A 29 9.99 8.11 6.50
CA CYS A 29 8.92 7.58 5.67
C CYS A 29 8.30 8.68 4.79
N HIS A 30 7.83 8.32 3.60
CA HIS A 30 7.19 9.24 2.66
C HIS A 30 5.72 8.88 2.48
N LEU A 31 4.85 9.89 2.48
CA LEU A 31 3.41 9.73 2.26
C LEU A 31 2.96 10.67 1.15
N ILE A 32 2.18 10.13 0.20
CA ILE A 32 1.56 10.88 -0.88
C ILE A 32 0.05 10.70 -0.78
N ILE A 33 -0.70 11.80 -0.79
CA ILE A 33 -2.16 11.83 -0.75
C ILE A 33 -2.66 12.41 -2.08
N PHE A 34 -3.47 11.63 -2.79
CA PHE A 34 -4.07 12.04 -4.05
C PHE A 34 -5.47 12.64 -3.82
N PRO A 35 -5.96 13.50 -4.73
CA PRO A 35 -7.27 14.15 -4.59
C PRO A 35 -8.46 13.19 -4.45
N ASN A 36 -8.36 12.02 -5.07
CA ASN A 36 -9.39 10.98 -5.00
C ASN A 36 -9.41 10.23 -3.65
N GLY A 37 -8.52 10.56 -2.71
CA GLY A 37 -8.38 9.89 -1.43
C GLY A 37 -7.40 8.71 -1.42
N THR A 38 -6.86 8.30 -2.57
CA THR A 38 -5.78 7.30 -2.62
C THR A 38 -4.56 7.81 -1.86
N ARG A 39 -3.93 6.91 -1.10
CA ARG A 39 -2.71 7.19 -0.33
C ARG A 39 -1.61 6.26 -0.80
N LYS A 40 -0.39 6.77 -0.92
CA LYS A 40 0.81 5.98 -1.19
C LYS A 40 1.83 6.26 -0.10
N GLU A 41 2.18 5.25 0.68
CA GLU A 41 3.24 5.28 1.68
C GLU A 41 4.46 4.52 1.17
N VAL A 42 5.64 5.08 1.41
CA VAL A 42 6.92 4.40 1.24
C VAL A 42 7.53 4.26 2.63
N SER A 43 7.89 3.03 2.99
CA SER A 43 8.53 2.73 4.26
C SER A 43 9.83 3.51 4.45
N CYS A 44 10.23 3.70 5.70
CA CYS A 44 11.35 4.58 6.05
C CYS A 44 12.70 4.05 5.52
N ASP A 45 12.79 2.74 5.28
CA ASP A 45 13.93 2.08 4.62
C ASP A 45 13.84 2.07 3.08
N GLY A 46 12.76 2.60 2.50
CA GLY A 46 12.51 2.63 1.06
C GLY A 46 12.13 1.28 0.44
N LYS A 47 12.04 0.21 1.24
CA LYS A 47 11.93 -1.17 0.75
C LYS A 47 10.50 -1.61 0.42
N THR A 48 9.53 -1.02 1.09
CA THR A 48 8.12 -1.37 0.95
C THR A 48 7.34 -0.15 0.51
N THR A 49 6.51 -0.32 -0.51
CA THR A 49 5.54 0.70 -0.92
C THR A 49 4.14 0.16 -0.73
N THR A 50 3.29 0.89 0.00
CA THR A 50 1.89 0.54 0.23
C THR A 50 1.01 1.61 -0.40
N VAL A 51 0.05 1.19 -1.22
CA VAL A 51 -0.96 2.06 -1.83
C VAL A 51 -2.33 1.65 -1.30
N THR A 52 -3.00 2.56 -0.60
CA THR A 52 -4.38 2.40 -0.14
C THR A 52 -5.28 3.16 -1.09
N PHE A 53 -6.12 2.45 -1.85
CA PHE A 53 -7.02 3.04 -2.82
C PHE A 53 -8.31 3.55 -2.17
N PHE A 54 -8.98 4.48 -2.85
CA PHE A 54 -10.23 5.09 -2.39
C PHE A 54 -11.39 4.09 -2.22
N ASN A 55 -11.35 2.96 -2.94
CA ASN A 55 -12.33 1.87 -2.83
C ASN A 55 -12.01 0.92 -1.66
N GLY A 56 -10.96 1.18 -0.88
CA GLY A 56 -10.52 0.36 0.24
C GLY A 56 -9.49 -0.71 -0.13
N ASP A 57 -9.21 -0.93 -1.42
CA ASP A 57 -8.17 -1.88 -1.84
C ASP A 57 -6.80 -1.45 -1.32
N VAL A 58 -5.92 -2.42 -1.11
CA VAL A 58 -4.54 -2.16 -0.70
C VAL A 58 -3.59 -2.91 -1.61
N LYS A 59 -2.63 -2.20 -2.21
CA LYS A 59 -1.53 -2.80 -2.97
C LYS A 59 -0.21 -2.54 -2.27
N GLN A 60 0.52 -3.58 -1.94
CA GLN A 60 1.83 -3.52 -1.34
C GLN A 60 2.87 -4.13 -2.28
N VAL A 61 4.00 -3.44 -2.45
CA VAL A 61 5.18 -3.94 -3.16
C VAL A 61 6.29 -4.12 -2.12
N LEU A 62 6.85 -5.33 -2.04
CA LEU A 62 7.88 -5.70 -1.06
C LEU A 62 9.30 -5.60 -1.65
N ASP A 63 10.30 -5.63 -0.76
CA ASP A 63 11.73 -5.62 -1.10
C ASP A 63 12.11 -6.80 -2.02
N ASP A 64 11.46 -7.96 -1.83
CA ASP A 64 11.69 -9.16 -2.62
C ASP A 64 10.88 -9.21 -3.93
N GLN A 65 10.40 -8.05 -4.39
CA GLN A 65 9.64 -7.85 -5.63
C GLN A 65 8.26 -8.53 -5.65
N ARG A 66 7.80 -9.13 -4.54
CA ARG A 66 6.41 -9.59 -4.44
C ARG A 66 5.45 -8.41 -4.45
N VAL A 67 4.32 -8.62 -5.13
CA VAL A 67 3.18 -7.70 -5.11
C VAL A 67 2.04 -8.38 -4.39
N ILE A 68 1.54 -7.74 -3.33
CA ILE A 68 0.37 -8.21 -2.58
C ILE A 68 -0.76 -7.21 -2.85
N TYR A 69 -1.86 -7.69 -3.40
CA TYR A 69 -3.06 -6.90 -3.65
C TYR A 69 -4.22 -7.46 -2.82
N TYR A 70 -4.78 -6.64 -1.94
CA TYR A 70 -5.98 -6.95 -1.17
C TYR A 70 -7.17 -6.24 -1.79
N TYR A 71 -8.14 -7.03 -2.24
CA TYR A 71 -9.44 -6.57 -2.74
C TYR A 71 -10.41 -6.46 -1.57
N ALA A 72 -10.81 -5.24 -1.22
CA ALA A 72 -11.57 -4.98 0.01
C ALA A 72 -12.99 -5.56 -0.04
N ASP A 73 -13.68 -5.37 -1.16
CA ASP A 73 -15.06 -5.82 -1.35
C ASP A 73 -15.17 -7.36 -1.28
N ALA A 74 -14.30 -8.05 -2.03
CA ALA A 74 -14.25 -9.51 -2.08
C ALA A 74 -13.51 -10.15 -0.89
N LYS A 75 -12.83 -9.35 -0.05
CA LYS A 75 -11.94 -9.82 1.03
C LYS A 75 -10.96 -10.89 0.54
N THR A 76 -10.29 -10.60 -0.57
CA THR A 76 -9.41 -11.55 -1.25
C THR A 76 -8.01 -10.96 -1.34
N THR A 77 -7.00 -11.77 -1.00
CA THR A 77 -5.59 -11.39 -1.14
C THR A 77 -4.98 -12.11 -2.32
N HIS A 78 -4.45 -11.35 -3.28
CA HIS A 78 -3.72 -11.85 -4.43
C HIS A 78 -2.25 -11.49 -4.29
N THR A 79 -1.39 -12.51 -4.26
CA THR A 79 0.07 -12.37 -4.23
C THR A 79 0.66 -12.79 -5.56
N THR A 80 1.36 -11.87 -6.23
CA THR A 80 2.18 -12.16 -7.41
C THR A 80 3.64 -12.25 -7.01
N TYR A 81 4.29 -13.36 -7.35
CA TYR A 81 5.71 -13.61 -7.09
C TYR A 81 6.56 -13.22 -8.30
N PRO A 82 7.85 -12.90 -8.11
CA PRO A 82 8.76 -12.57 -9.21
C PRO A 82 8.92 -13.69 -10.25
N THR A 83 8.63 -14.94 -9.86
CA THR A 83 8.66 -16.10 -10.74
C THR A 83 7.47 -16.17 -11.70
N GLY A 84 6.49 -15.27 -11.57
CA GLY A 84 5.22 -15.32 -12.30
C GLY A 84 4.11 -16.11 -11.59
N LEU A 85 4.43 -16.80 -10.49
CA LEU A 85 3.43 -17.51 -9.68
C LEU A 85 2.45 -16.49 -9.07
N GLU A 86 1.15 -16.74 -9.25
CA GLU A 86 0.07 -16.00 -8.62
C GLU A 86 -0.63 -16.88 -7.59
N VAL A 87 -0.91 -16.33 -6.40
CA VAL A 87 -1.61 -17.03 -5.32
C VAL A 87 -2.77 -16.18 -4.82
N LEU A 88 -4.00 -16.67 -4.96
CA LEU A 88 -5.20 -16.03 -4.44
C LEU A 88 -5.65 -16.73 -3.15
N HIS A 89 -5.88 -15.96 -2.10
CA HIS A 89 -6.48 -16.40 -0.84
C HIS A 89 -7.85 -15.74 -0.68
N PHE A 90 -8.90 -16.56 -0.68
CA PHE A 90 -10.28 -16.11 -0.55
C PHE A 90 -10.75 -16.16 0.91
N SER A 91 -11.78 -15.38 1.21
CA SER A 91 -12.35 -15.27 2.57
C SER A 91 -12.96 -16.56 3.12
N ASN A 92 -13.34 -17.50 2.24
CA ASN A 92 -13.82 -18.83 2.61
C ASN A 92 -12.67 -19.83 2.92
N GLY A 93 -11.41 -19.39 2.88
CA GLY A 93 -10.23 -20.23 3.10
C GLY A 93 -9.74 -20.97 1.85
N GLN A 94 -10.41 -20.82 0.71
CA GLN A 94 -9.93 -21.36 -0.56
C GLN A 94 -8.62 -20.68 -0.97
N ILE A 95 -7.71 -21.47 -1.54
CA ILE A 95 -6.43 -21.01 -2.07
C ILE A 95 -6.29 -21.50 -3.50
N GLU A 96 -6.07 -20.57 -4.43
CA GLU A 96 -5.79 -20.87 -5.84
C GLU A 96 -4.34 -20.48 -6.17
N LYS A 97 -3.70 -21.27 -7.02
CA LYS A 97 -2.34 -21.02 -7.52
C LYS A 97 -2.36 -21.07 -9.05
N HIS A 98 -1.91 -20.00 -9.69
CA HIS A 98 -1.74 -19.93 -11.14
C HIS A 98 -0.25 -19.86 -11.48
N PHE A 99 0.19 -20.67 -12.44
CA PHE A 99 1.58 -20.85 -12.85
C PHE A 99 1.83 -20.31 -14.26
#